data_AF-A0A7C6UYH0-F1
#
_entry.id   AF-A0A7C6UYH0-F1
#
_cell.length_a   1.000
_cell.length_b   1.000
_cell.length_c   1.000
_cell.angle_alpha   90.00
_cell.angle_beta   90.00
_cell.angle_gamma   90.00
#
_symmetry.space_group_name_H-M   'P 1'
#
loop_
_entity.id
_entity.type
_entity.pdbx_description
1 polymer ?
#
loop_
_entity_poly.entity_id
_entity_poly.type
_entity_poly.pdbx_seq_one_letter_code
_entity_poly.pdbx_strand_id
1 'polypeptide(L)'
;MLKFPPKKHILKKFIINVSMALSCICIFSLLFTWGLTKTVLNSKTHKILFLKYDIYSIIQNYIEKSVGTLEYYLESQMTQNSNLNDLLSSLLEKNTSYDLIRTNIDSLRDGFFKYINRETELLPDIFIDTSSLNLGSPLEGNNFFMGKTFLTGQAPLKIDKINLSTILHYTNRNTLWEYLLTARVVSSVIKVTPKITLLLLALILVFNILLTMEPVSILKLIRKIILYSGILHLCSAFALFALMEFYMFKYCYSPFFLNSDILKMIIPYIKNCTFPMIFFLLLIGLTFIVLNMFLPGLYKYIGICAFKYRGKLNNRFIMKKNFVKFFLTISLLIIFLYSGSTVNQIYRRLESDYLSLPLTRANKAETFVQAISDENEFIYSLSVKVICRNTGHPVQGIFVNVSDQIEIQNLSKYDNSRKTNEDGIVKFKLDKGIYKIDLLSLSFPEKYKLPPSVLVDIKNPGTISVQLELEESQEMSCFYSMK
;
A
#
# COMPACT_ATOMS: atom_id res chain seq x y z
N MET A 1 7.72 -3.11 -65.79
CA MET A 1 8.87 -2.75 -64.92
C MET A 1 8.38 -1.97 -63.70
N LEU A 2 8.14 -2.66 -62.58
CA LEU A 2 7.85 -2.02 -61.29
C LEU A 2 9.17 -1.52 -60.69
N LYS A 3 9.41 -0.20 -60.74
CA LYS A 3 10.52 0.43 -60.01
C LYS A 3 10.22 0.36 -58.52
N PHE A 4 10.69 -0.70 -57.86
CA PHE A 4 10.72 -0.74 -56.41
C PHE A 4 11.59 0.42 -55.91
N PRO A 5 11.09 1.26 -54.98
CA PRO A 5 11.90 2.33 -54.42
C PRO A 5 13.14 1.73 -53.72
N PRO A 6 14.30 2.37 -53.81
CA PRO A 6 15.55 1.84 -53.25
C PRO A 6 15.39 1.59 -51.74
N LYS A 7 15.87 0.44 -51.24
CA LYS A 7 15.73 -0.02 -49.83
C LYS A 7 16.03 1.06 -48.78
N LYS A 8 16.97 1.98 -49.07
CA LYS A 8 17.32 3.13 -48.19
C LYS A 8 16.15 4.10 -47.94
N HIS A 9 15.27 4.32 -48.92
CA HIS A 9 14.11 5.21 -48.75
C HIS A 9 13.02 4.59 -47.86
N ILE A 10 12.84 3.27 -47.93
CA ILE A 10 11.89 2.53 -47.09
C ILE A 10 12.33 2.57 -45.62
N LEU A 11 13.62 2.27 -45.36
CA LEU A 11 14.19 2.29 -44.01
C LEU A 11 14.10 3.69 -43.38
N LYS A 12 14.45 4.74 -44.14
CA LYS A 12 14.36 6.13 -43.67
C LYS A 12 12.93 6.50 -43.27
N LYS A 13 11.94 6.13 -44.09
CA LYS A 13 10.52 6.42 -43.83
C LYS A 13 10.01 5.64 -42.61
N PHE A 14 10.45 4.39 -42.45
CA PHE A 14 10.13 3.58 -41.28
C PHE A 14 10.67 4.22 -39.99
N ILE A 15 11.95 4.61 -39.96
CA ILE A 15 12.59 5.26 -38.80
C ILE A 15 11.84 6.55 -38.41
N ILE A 16 11.45 7.38 -39.37
CA ILE A 16 10.69 8.62 -39.11
C ILE A 16 9.30 8.31 -38.52
N ASN A 17 8.64 7.25 -38.99
CA ASN A 17 7.33 6.86 -38.44
C ASN A 17 7.45 6.34 -37.00
N VAL A 18 8.48 5.55 -36.70
CA VAL A 18 8.75 5.08 -35.34
C VAL A 18 9.10 6.25 -34.41
N SER A 19 9.95 7.18 -34.85
CA SER A 19 10.33 8.35 -34.06
C SER A 19 9.14 9.27 -33.79
N MET A 20 8.23 9.40 -34.76
CA MET A 20 6.96 10.11 -34.60
C MET A 20 6.07 9.46 -33.54
N ALA A 21 5.87 8.14 -33.62
CA ALA A 21 5.06 7.41 -32.63
C ALA A 21 5.64 7.56 -31.21
N LEU A 22 6.95 7.43 -31.06
CA LEU A 22 7.63 7.65 -29.77
C LEU A 22 7.47 9.09 -29.26
N SER A 23 7.57 10.08 -30.13
CA SER A 23 7.37 11.49 -29.75
C SER A 23 5.94 11.75 -29.27
N CYS A 24 4.95 11.15 -29.94
CA CYS A 24 3.54 11.23 -29.51
C CYS A 24 3.35 10.67 -28.11
N ILE A 25 3.92 9.48 -27.83
CA ILE A 25 3.87 8.84 -26.52
C ILE A 25 4.58 9.70 -25.47
N CYS A 26 5.73 10.30 -25.79
CA CYS A 26 6.45 11.15 -24.84
C CYS A 26 5.65 12.40 -24.45
N ILE A 27 5.07 13.12 -25.43
CA ILE A 27 4.25 14.30 -25.16
C ILE A 27 2.99 13.92 -24.37
N PHE A 28 2.34 12.82 -24.75
CA PHE A 28 1.20 12.29 -24.03
C PHE A 28 1.54 12.00 -22.57
N SER A 29 2.57 11.18 -22.32
CA SER A 29 2.97 10.81 -20.96
C SER A 29 3.40 12.01 -20.13
N LEU A 30 4.07 13.00 -20.72
CA LEU A 30 4.47 14.23 -20.03
C LEU A 30 3.26 15.04 -19.55
N LEU A 31 2.29 15.30 -20.43
CA LEU A 31 1.11 16.09 -20.09
C LEU A 31 0.15 15.32 -19.19
N PHE A 32 -0.02 14.02 -19.42
CA PHE A 32 -0.84 13.14 -18.58
C PHE A 32 -0.33 13.11 -17.13
N THR A 33 0.97 12.89 -16.93
CA THR A 33 1.55 12.86 -15.58
C THR A 33 1.54 14.23 -14.91
N TRP A 34 1.78 15.31 -15.68
CA TRP A 34 1.61 16.67 -15.16
C TRP A 34 0.18 16.93 -14.67
N GLY A 35 -0.84 16.51 -15.44
CA GLY A 35 -2.25 16.58 -15.05
C GLY A 35 -2.54 15.84 -13.75
N LEU A 36 -2.07 14.59 -13.62
CA LEU A 36 -2.25 13.79 -12.41
C LEU A 36 -1.64 14.45 -11.16
N THR A 37 -0.43 15.01 -11.28
CA THR A 37 0.25 15.68 -10.15
C THR A 37 -0.47 16.94 -9.67
N LYS A 38 -1.21 17.63 -10.55
CA LYS A 38 -1.95 18.84 -10.19
C LYS A 38 -3.36 18.56 -9.69
N THR A 39 -3.94 17.43 -10.09
CA THR A 39 -5.32 17.05 -9.77
C THR A 39 -5.37 16.05 -8.61
N VAL A 40 -5.26 14.75 -8.91
CA VAL A 40 -5.48 13.62 -8.00
C VAL A 40 -4.35 13.48 -6.96
N LEU A 41 -3.10 13.77 -7.32
CA LEU A 41 -1.96 13.59 -6.41
C LEU A 41 -1.61 14.87 -5.62
N ASN A 42 -2.61 15.67 -5.27
CA ASN A 42 -2.42 16.97 -4.63
C ASN A 42 -3.29 17.13 -3.38
N SER A 43 -2.66 17.20 -2.20
CA SER A 43 -3.36 17.33 -0.92
C SER A 43 -4.34 18.51 -0.87
N LYS A 44 -4.00 19.65 -1.51
CA LYS A 44 -4.87 20.83 -1.51
C LYS A 44 -6.20 20.56 -2.22
N THR A 45 -6.18 19.78 -3.30
CA THR A 45 -7.40 19.35 -4.00
C THR A 45 -8.29 18.53 -3.05
N HIS A 46 -7.69 17.59 -2.32
CA HIS A 46 -8.40 16.74 -1.36
C HIS A 46 -8.97 17.53 -0.18
N LYS A 47 -8.27 18.56 0.30
CA LYS A 47 -8.81 19.48 1.33
C LYS A 47 -10.11 20.14 0.88
N ILE A 48 -10.17 20.63 -0.36
CA ILE A 48 -11.37 21.26 -0.92
C ILE A 48 -12.50 20.23 -1.05
N LEU A 49 -12.18 18.99 -1.47
CA LEU A 49 -13.15 17.92 -1.58
C LEU A 49 -13.69 17.47 -0.21
N PHE A 50 -12.84 17.44 0.82
CA PHE A 50 -13.26 17.08 2.18
C PHE A 50 -14.28 18.07 2.74
N LEU A 51 -14.08 19.37 2.48
CA LEU A 51 -15.04 20.42 2.83
C LEU A 51 -16.33 20.32 2.00
N LYS A 52 -16.22 20.09 0.69
CA LYS A 52 -17.38 19.99 -0.21
C LYS A 52 -18.33 18.84 0.15
N TYR A 53 -17.79 17.72 0.63
CA TYR A 53 -18.54 16.52 0.98
C TYR A 53 -18.76 16.35 2.48
N ASP A 54 -18.46 17.38 3.27
CA ASP A 54 -18.64 17.41 4.73
C ASP A 54 -18.11 16.16 5.44
N ILE A 55 -16.93 15.71 5.01
CA ILE A 55 -16.31 14.47 5.49
C ILE A 55 -16.06 14.53 7.00
N TYR A 56 -15.75 15.72 7.52
CA TYR A 56 -15.48 15.96 8.93
C TYR A 56 -16.71 15.61 9.79
N SER A 57 -17.88 16.16 9.45
CA SER A 57 -19.12 15.95 10.21
C SER A 57 -19.64 14.52 10.07
N ILE A 58 -19.47 13.90 8.90
CA ILE A 58 -19.82 12.48 8.69
C ILE A 58 -18.97 11.58 9.58
N ILE A 59 -17.65 11.77 9.58
CA ILE A 59 -16.74 10.97 10.42
C ILE A 59 -17.05 11.19 11.90
N GLN A 60 -17.33 12.43 12.31
CA GLN A 60 -17.77 12.75 13.66
C GLN A 60 -19.03 11.94 14.05
N ASN A 61 -20.08 11.96 13.23
CA ASN A 61 -21.31 11.20 13.49
C ASN A 61 -21.04 9.69 13.61
N TYR A 62 -20.10 9.15 12.83
CA TYR A 62 -19.71 7.74 12.95
C TYR A 62 -18.98 7.46 14.27
N ILE A 63 -18.04 8.33 14.64
CA ILE A 63 -17.30 8.21 15.91
C ILE A 63 -18.28 8.30 17.09
N GLU A 64 -19.18 9.29 17.10
CA GLU A 64 -20.18 9.47 18.16
C GLU A 64 -21.10 8.25 18.30
N LYS A 65 -21.58 7.67 17.18
CA LYS A 65 -22.36 6.43 17.21
C LYS A 65 -21.56 5.25 17.77
N SER A 66 -20.29 5.12 17.38
CA SER A 66 -19.42 4.05 17.88
C SER A 66 -19.10 4.22 19.37
N VAL A 67 -18.88 5.45 19.84
CA VAL A 67 -18.67 5.76 21.26
C VAL A 67 -19.93 5.49 22.06
N GLY A 68 -21.10 5.97 21.62
CA GLY A 68 -22.35 5.71 22.34
C GLY A 68 -22.68 4.22 22.41
N THR A 69 -22.34 3.44 21.38
CA THR A 69 -22.47 1.97 21.42
C THR A 69 -21.53 1.37 22.46
N LEU A 70 -20.27 1.83 22.52
CA LEU A 70 -19.29 1.37 23.50
C LEU A 70 -19.71 1.73 24.94
N GLU A 71 -20.17 2.96 25.17
CA GLU A 71 -20.67 3.42 26.47
C GLU A 71 -21.84 2.55 26.95
N TYR A 72 -22.79 2.25 26.07
CA TYR A 72 -23.89 1.33 26.38
C TYR A 72 -23.39 -0.08 26.75
N TYR A 73 -22.38 -0.61 26.05
CA TYR A 73 -21.78 -1.89 26.40
C TYR A 73 -21.02 -1.86 27.73
N LEU A 74 -20.35 -0.75 28.04
CA LEU A 74 -19.64 -0.58 29.31
C LEU A 74 -20.61 -0.45 30.48
N GLU A 75 -21.66 0.36 30.35
CA GLU A 75 -22.72 0.50 31.36
C GLU A 75 -23.44 -0.83 31.63
N SER A 76 -23.67 -1.65 30.59
CA SER A 76 -24.34 -2.94 30.73
C SER A 76 -23.47 -4.06 31.31
N GLN A 77 -22.14 -4.01 31.18
CA GLN A 77 -21.23 -5.06 31.69
C GLN A 77 -20.47 -4.69 32.98
N MET A 78 -20.29 -3.39 33.30
CA MET A 78 -19.42 -2.92 34.38
C MET A 78 -20.18 -2.14 35.45
N THR A 79 -21.07 -2.81 36.20
CA THR A 79 -21.76 -2.21 37.37
C THR A 79 -20.86 -2.07 38.62
N GLN A 80 -19.61 -2.54 38.59
CA GLN A 80 -18.74 -2.63 39.78
C GLN A 80 -17.54 -1.67 39.85
N ASN A 81 -17.22 -0.89 38.80
CA ASN A 81 -16.06 0.02 38.78
C ASN A 81 -16.39 1.42 38.22
N SER A 82 -17.11 2.23 38.99
CA SER A 82 -17.49 3.61 38.61
C SER A 82 -16.28 4.47 38.20
N ASN A 83 -15.18 4.39 38.94
CA ASN A 83 -14.00 5.22 38.71
C ASN A 83 -13.30 4.92 37.37
N LEU A 84 -13.35 3.67 36.89
CA LEU A 84 -12.75 3.29 35.61
C LEU A 84 -13.64 3.71 34.44
N ASN A 85 -14.96 3.61 34.62
CA ASN A 85 -15.93 4.10 33.65
C ASN A 85 -15.83 5.63 33.50
N ASP A 86 -15.77 6.37 34.60
CA ASP A 86 -15.62 7.84 34.58
C ASP A 86 -14.32 8.29 33.90
N LEU A 87 -13.21 7.59 34.18
CA LEU A 87 -11.92 7.85 33.54
C LEU A 87 -11.99 7.59 32.03
N LEU A 88 -12.60 6.46 31.62
CA LEU A 88 -12.69 6.07 30.23
C LEU A 88 -13.63 6.99 29.44
N SER A 89 -14.77 7.36 30.00
CA SER A 89 -15.68 8.37 29.42
C SER A 89 -15.00 9.72 29.26
N SER A 90 -14.26 10.19 30.28
CA SER A 90 -13.52 11.46 30.19
C SER A 90 -12.41 11.44 29.11
N LEU A 91 -11.81 10.26 28.87
CA LEU A 91 -10.84 10.07 27.79
C LEU A 91 -11.50 10.05 26.43
N LEU A 92 -12.64 9.38 26.29
CA LEU A 92 -13.39 9.31 25.05
C LEU A 92 -13.88 10.71 24.66
N GLU A 93 -14.53 11.44 25.57
CA GLU A 93 -15.06 12.79 25.31
C GLU A 93 -13.99 13.77 24.82
N LYS A 94 -12.81 13.79 25.46
CA LYS A 94 -11.71 14.65 25.02
C LYS A 94 -11.17 14.24 23.64
N ASN A 95 -11.09 12.93 23.38
CA ASN A 95 -10.54 12.40 22.13
C ASN A 95 -11.52 12.36 20.95
N THR A 96 -12.81 12.60 21.21
CA THR A 96 -13.86 12.68 20.18
C THR A 96 -14.37 14.10 19.95
N SER A 97 -13.72 15.11 20.53
CA SER A 97 -13.99 16.51 20.24
C SER A 97 -13.83 16.82 18.73
N TYR A 98 -14.70 17.68 18.20
CA TYR A 98 -14.71 18.05 16.77
C TYR A 98 -13.35 18.57 16.30
N ASP A 99 -12.70 19.40 17.11
CA ASP A 99 -11.40 20.00 16.77
C ASP A 99 -10.27 18.95 16.68
N LEU A 100 -10.27 17.96 17.58
CA LEU A 100 -9.27 16.89 17.54
C LEU A 100 -9.54 15.93 16.37
N ILE A 101 -10.82 15.57 16.13
CA ILE A 101 -11.21 14.77 14.96
C ILE A 101 -10.79 15.47 13.66
N ARG A 102 -11.07 16.77 13.55
CA ARG A 102 -10.67 17.58 12.39
C ARG A 102 -9.15 17.63 12.22
N THR A 103 -8.42 17.85 13.30
CA THR A 103 -6.95 17.85 13.30
C THR A 103 -6.38 16.51 12.86
N ASN A 104 -6.97 15.41 13.33
CA ASN A 104 -6.59 14.05 12.95
C ASN A 104 -6.91 13.76 11.47
N ILE A 105 -8.08 14.14 10.97
CA ILE A 105 -8.43 13.98 9.53
C ILE A 105 -7.48 14.79 8.64
N ASP A 106 -7.14 16.03 9.04
CA ASP A 106 -6.19 16.87 8.31
C ASP A 106 -4.76 16.29 8.35
N SER A 107 -4.33 15.81 9.52
CA SER A 107 -3.05 15.11 9.70
C SER A 107 -2.96 13.86 8.82
N LEU A 108 -4.03 13.05 8.78
CA LEU A 108 -4.12 11.88 7.93
C LEU A 108 -4.01 12.26 6.45
N ARG A 109 -4.81 13.23 5.99
CA ARG A 109 -4.74 13.71 4.59
C ARG A 109 -3.32 14.13 4.23
N ASP A 110 -2.75 15.08 4.98
CA ASP A 110 -1.46 15.67 4.63
C ASP A 110 -0.31 14.68 4.81
N GLY A 111 -0.37 13.84 5.86
CA GLY A 111 0.61 12.80 6.11
C GLY A 111 0.55 11.66 5.09
N PHE A 112 -0.62 11.26 4.61
CA PHE A 112 -0.70 10.31 3.49
C PHE A 112 -0.08 10.88 2.22
N PHE A 113 -0.36 12.14 1.89
CA PHE A 113 0.30 12.76 0.74
C PHE A 113 1.81 12.87 0.93
N LYS A 114 2.30 13.24 2.12
CA LYS A 114 3.74 13.25 2.43
C LYS A 114 4.37 11.86 2.27
N TYR A 115 3.72 10.82 2.78
CA TYR A 115 4.18 9.43 2.66
C TYR A 115 4.20 8.96 1.20
N ILE A 116 3.08 9.12 0.48
CA ILE A 116 2.95 8.78 -0.94
C ILE A 116 3.95 9.57 -1.79
N ASN A 117 4.26 10.80 -1.37
CA ASN A 117 5.21 11.69 -2.05
C ASN A 117 6.68 11.43 -1.71
N ARG A 118 6.98 10.53 -0.75
CA ARG A 118 8.32 10.31 -0.17
C ARG A 118 8.92 11.54 0.51
N GLU A 119 8.08 12.39 1.08
CA GLU A 119 8.51 13.44 2.00
C GLU A 119 8.76 12.85 3.40
N THR A 120 8.09 11.73 3.73
CA THR A 120 8.29 10.96 4.96
C THR A 120 8.32 9.46 4.68
N GLU A 121 9.06 8.70 5.49
CA GLU A 121 9.08 7.22 5.43
C GLU A 121 7.97 6.58 6.27
N LEU A 122 7.49 7.31 7.28
CA LEU A 122 6.46 6.86 8.21
C LEU A 122 5.07 7.32 7.75
N LEU A 123 4.07 6.52 8.12
CA LEU A 123 2.66 6.89 7.99
C LEU A 123 2.31 8.01 8.99
N PRO A 124 1.22 8.77 8.74
CA PRO A 124 0.76 9.82 9.63
C PRO A 124 0.56 9.36 11.07
N ASP A 125 0.75 10.30 12.00
CA ASP A 125 0.42 10.14 13.40
C ASP A 125 -1.05 10.56 13.64
N ILE A 126 -1.73 9.83 14.53
CA ILE A 126 -3.03 10.19 15.10
C ILE A 126 -2.77 10.79 16.49
N PHE A 127 -3.24 12.01 16.70
CA PHE A 127 -3.11 12.74 17.95
C PHE A 127 -4.16 12.28 18.97
N ILE A 128 -3.72 12.16 20.22
CA ILE A 128 -4.53 11.74 21.36
C ILE A 128 -4.30 12.74 22.49
N ASP A 129 -5.37 13.23 23.10
CA ASP A 129 -5.30 13.98 24.33
C ASP A 129 -5.34 13.03 25.53
N THR A 130 -4.19 12.88 26.18
CA THR A 130 -4.03 12.11 27.42
C THR A 130 -3.96 13.01 28.66
N SER A 131 -4.33 14.30 28.57
CA SER A 131 -4.30 15.24 29.69
C SER A 131 -5.17 14.83 30.89
N SER A 132 -6.19 14.00 30.69
CA SER A 132 -6.99 13.41 31.77
C SER A 132 -6.31 12.25 32.51
N LEU A 133 -5.21 11.69 31.99
CA LEU A 133 -4.41 10.65 32.65
C LEU A 133 -3.42 11.18 33.69
N ASN A 134 -3.51 12.47 34.07
CA ASN A 134 -2.76 12.99 35.21
C ASN A 134 -3.30 12.35 36.51
N LEU A 135 -2.86 11.12 36.78
CA LEU A 135 -2.88 10.55 38.12
C LEU A 135 -2.00 11.44 38.99
N GLY A 136 -2.66 12.25 39.82
CA GLY A 136 -2.17 12.87 41.05
C GLY A 136 -0.72 13.36 41.07
N SER A 137 -0.55 14.68 41.23
CA SER A 137 0.56 15.26 41.98
C SER A 137 0.91 14.40 43.21
N PRO A 138 2.18 14.29 43.62
CA PRO A 138 2.56 13.49 44.78
C PRO A 138 1.86 14.06 46.02
N LEU A 139 0.87 13.33 46.53
CA LEU A 139 0.31 13.60 47.85
C LEU A 139 1.38 13.24 48.87
N GLU A 140 1.99 14.28 49.46
CA GLU A 140 2.61 14.17 50.77
C GLU A 140 1.58 13.60 51.76
N GLY A 141 1.85 12.41 52.31
CA GLY A 141 0.88 11.77 53.20
C GLY A 141 1.26 10.34 53.56
N ASN A 142 2.06 10.23 54.61
CA ASN A 142 2.57 9.05 55.29
C ASN A 142 1.67 7.78 55.34
N ASN A 143 2.39 6.65 55.21
CA ASN A 143 2.19 5.35 55.86
C ASN A 143 1.01 4.46 55.43
N PHE A 144 1.29 3.56 54.47
CA PHE A 144 0.87 2.16 54.59
C PHE A 144 1.90 1.23 53.92
N PHE A 145 2.68 0.53 54.74
CA PHE A 145 3.58 -0.54 54.31
C PHE A 145 2.76 -1.81 54.03
N MET A 146 2.97 -2.48 52.89
CA MET A 146 3.65 -3.80 52.80
C MET A 146 3.42 -4.45 51.42
N GLY A 147 4.52 -4.75 50.70
CA GLY A 147 4.49 -5.48 49.43
C GLY A 147 5.52 -4.98 48.41
N LYS A 148 6.82 -5.14 48.70
CA LYS A 148 7.92 -4.80 47.78
C LYS A 148 7.90 -5.71 46.55
N THR A 149 7.40 -5.22 45.41
CA THR A 149 7.86 -5.56 44.03
C THR A 149 7.17 -4.72 42.92
N PHE A 150 6.97 -3.42 43.10
CA PHE A 150 6.61 -2.53 41.96
C PHE A 150 7.18 -1.13 42.15
N LEU A 151 8.51 -1.01 42.24
CA LEU A 151 9.20 0.28 42.15
C LEU A 151 10.43 0.16 41.25
N THR A 152 10.20 -0.18 39.99
CA THR A 152 11.11 0.15 38.88
C THR A 152 10.26 0.50 37.67
N GLY A 153 10.18 1.79 37.36
CA GLY A 153 9.59 2.28 36.11
C GLY A 153 8.38 3.19 36.30
N GLN A 154 8.61 4.41 36.83
CA GLN A 154 7.74 5.53 36.47
C GLN A 154 7.87 5.78 34.96
N ALA A 155 6.92 5.28 34.19
CA ALA A 155 6.54 5.73 32.84
C ALA A 155 5.14 5.13 32.57
N PRO A 156 4.25 5.86 31.88
CA PRO A 156 4.57 6.31 30.54
C PRO A 156 4.56 7.83 30.41
N LEU A 157 5.49 8.30 29.58
CA LEU A 157 5.37 9.58 28.90
C LEU A 157 3.94 9.77 28.43
N LYS A 158 3.40 10.97 28.63
CA LYS A 158 2.18 11.46 28.00
C LYS A 158 2.15 11.04 26.52
N ILE A 159 1.28 10.10 26.16
CA ILE A 159 1.16 9.62 24.78
C ILE A 159 0.29 10.64 24.06
N ASP A 160 0.94 11.60 23.40
CA ASP A 160 0.24 12.65 22.65
C ASP A 160 -0.08 12.21 21.20
N LYS A 161 0.50 11.10 20.73
CA LYS A 161 0.33 10.61 19.36
C LYS A 161 0.63 9.12 19.19
N ILE A 162 -0.08 8.46 18.27
CA ILE A 162 0.12 7.07 17.86
C ILE A 162 0.34 7.01 16.35
N ASN A 163 1.38 6.30 15.90
CA ASN A 163 1.62 6.13 14.48
C ASN A 163 0.58 5.19 13.84
N LEU A 164 0.04 5.57 12.68
CA LEU A 164 -0.96 4.77 11.98
C LEU A 164 -0.44 3.37 11.59
N SER A 165 0.85 3.20 11.33
CA SER A 165 1.42 1.88 11.02
C SER A 165 1.22 0.88 12.17
N THR A 166 1.32 1.34 13.42
CA THR A 166 1.08 0.54 14.62
C THR A 166 -0.39 0.12 14.72
N ILE A 167 -1.31 1.04 14.41
CA ILE A 167 -2.76 0.78 14.41
C ILE A 167 -3.13 -0.23 13.32
N LEU A 168 -2.58 -0.08 12.11
CA LEU A 168 -2.83 -1.01 11.00
C LEU A 168 -2.29 -2.41 11.30
N HIS A 169 -1.13 -2.49 11.96
CA HIS A 169 -0.55 -3.77 12.35
C HIS A 169 -1.39 -4.44 13.44
N TYR A 170 -1.81 -3.69 14.47
CA TYR A 170 -2.65 -4.19 15.55
C TYR A 170 -4.03 -4.67 15.04
N THR A 171 -4.64 -3.92 14.12
CA THR A 171 -5.95 -4.26 13.53
C THR A 171 -5.87 -5.32 12.42
N ASN A 172 -4.67 -5.86 12.16
CA ASN A 172 -4.41 -6.82 11.08
C ASN A 172 -4.92 -6.35 9.69
N ARG A 173 -4.85 -5.04 9.43
CA ARG A 173 -5.26 -4.42 8.16
C ARG A 173 -4.09 -4.30 7.19
N ASN A 174 -3.35 -5.40 7.00
CA ASN A 174 -2.19 -5.46 6.12
C ASN A 174 -2.53 -5.10 4.66
N THR A 175 -3.77 -5.35 4.21
CA THR A 175 -4.24 -4.97 2.87
C THR A 175 -4.23 -3.45 2.64
N LEU A 176 -4.57 -2.64 3.65
CA LEU A 176 -4.51 -1.18 3.55
C LEU A 176 -3.07 -0.67 3.44
N TRP A 177 -2.17 -1.30 4.20
CA TRP A 177 -0.73 -1.02 4.08
C TRP A 177 -0.23 -1.32 2.66
N GLU A 178 -0.65 -2.43 2.06
CA GLU A 178 -0.29 -2.80 0.69
C GLU A 178 -0.82 -1.81 -0.36
N TYR A 179 -2.07 -1.33 -0.21
CA TYR A 179 -2.60 -0.29 -1.09
C TYR A 179 -1.83 1.03 -0.98
N LEU A 180 -1.44 1.43 0.23
CA LEU A 180 -0.63 2.63 0.46
C LEU A 180 0.77 2.49 -0.13
N LEU A 181 1.40 1.32 -0.02
CA LEU A 181 2.69 1.04 -0.63
C LEU A 181 2.60 1.05 -2.16
N THR A 182 1.54 0.48 -2.73
CA THR A 182 1.27 0.52 -4.17
C THR A 182 1.06 1.96 -4.65
N ALA A 183 0.25 2.75 -3.94
CA ALA A 183 0.03 4.17 -4.26
C ALA A 183 1.34 4.98 -4.21
N ARG A 184 2.21 4.70 -3.23
CA ARG A 184 3.54 5.31 -3.12
C ARG A 184 4.41 5.01 -4.34
N VAL A 185 4.49 3.74 -4.76
CA VAL A 185 5.27 3.34 -5.96
C VAL A 185 4.72 4.00 -7.22
N VAL A 186 3.41 4.00 -7.42
CA VAL A 186 2.77 4.64 -8.57
C VAL A 186 3.05 6.14 -8.61
N SER A 187 2.96 6.82 -7.46
CA SER A 187 3.28 8.24 -7.33
C SER A 187 4.75 8.55 -7.67
N SER A 188 5.69 7.73 -7.18
CA SER A 188 7.11 7.84 -7.54
C SER A 188 7.35 7.76 -9.04
N VAL A 189 6.73 6.79 -9.73
CA VAL A 189 6.83 6.65 -11.18
C VAL A 189 6.28 7.90 -11.87
N ILE A 190 5.09 8.36 -11.49
CA ILE A 190 4.44 9.54 -12.06
C ILE A 190 5.30 10.80 -11.91
N LYS A 191 5.98 11.00 -10.77
CA LYS A 191 6.87 12.15 -10.55
C LYS A 191 8.13 12.13 -11.40
N VAL A 192 8.61 10.94 -11.75
CA VAL A 192 9.83 10.73 -12.53
C VAL A 192 9.57 10.81 -14.03
N THR A 193 8.41 10.35 -14.49
CA THR A 193 8.04 10.26 -15.92
C THR A 193 8.23 11.58 -16.71
N PRO A 194 7.85 12.78 -16.23
CA PRO A 194 8.07 14.03 -16.98
C PRO A 194 9.52 14.28 -17.35
N LYS A 195 10.47 13.98 -16.44
CA LYS A 195 11.90 14.19 -16.68
C LYS A 195 12.42 13.26 -17.78
N ILE A 196 12.05 11.98 -17.71
CA ILE A 196 12.46 10.97 -18.70
C ILE A 196 11.85 11.30 -20.08
N THR A 197 10.56 11.59 -20.12
CA THR A 197 9.82 11.83 -21.37
C THR A 197 10.29 13.11 -22.05
N LEU A 198 10.56 14.19 -21.31
CA LEU A 198 11.14 15.42 -21.85
C LEU A 198 12.50 15.17 -22.50
N LEU A 199 13.34 14.39 -21.81
CA LEU A 199 14.68 14.08 -22.28
C LEU A 199 14.66 13.18 -23.53
N LEU A 200 13.78 12.17 -23.55
CA LEU A 200 13.57 11.32 -24.73
C LEU A 200 13.07 12.15 -25.91
N LEU A 201 12.12 13.07 -25.67
CA LEU A 201 11.59 13.96 -26.69
C LEU A 201 12.70 14.85 -27.29
N ALA A 202 13.58 15.42 -26.46
CA ALA A 202 14.71 16.21 -26.93
C ALA A 202 15.65 15.38 -27.82
N LEU A 203 15.99 14.16 -27.40
CA LEU A 203 16.85 13.26 -28.19
C LEU A 203 16.21 12.89 -29.54
N ILE A 204 14.92 12.56 -29.54
CA ILE A 204 14.18 12.23 -30.75
C ILE A 204 14.10 13.42 -31.71
N LEU A 205 13.89 14.64 -31.18
CA LEU A 205 13.85 15.85 -32.00
C LEU A 205 15.20 16.12 -32.67
N VAL A 206 16.32 16.07 -31.93
CA VAL A 206 17.67 16.25 -32.49
C VAL A 206 17.96 15.19 -33.55
N PHE A 207 17.61 13.93 -33.27
CA PHE A 207 17.78 12.84 -34.22
C PHE A 207 16.96 13.05 -35.51
N ASN A 208 15.70 13.49 -35.39
CA ASN A 208 14.85 13.79 -36.55
C ASN A 208 15.35 14.98 -37.37
N ILE A 209 15.88 16.03 -36.71
CA ILE A 209 16.53 17.15 -37.38
C ILE A 209 17.75 16.66 -38.18
N LEU A 210 18.56 15.78 -37.59
CA LEU A 210 19.75 15.21 -38.23
C LEU A 210 19.41 14.39 -39.48
N LEU A 211 18.31 13.65 -39.43
CA LEU A 211 17.89 12.70 -40.47
C LEU A 211 17.14 13.38 -41.63
N THR A 212 16.40 14.46 -41.36
CA THR A 212 15.62 15.19 -42.37
C THR A 212 16.38 16.38 -42.96
N MET A 213 17.10 17.17 -42.15
CA MET A 213 17.90 18.35 -42.55
C MET A 213 17.12 19.43 -43.35
N GLU A 214 15.80 19.32 -43.41
CA GLU A 214 14.90 20.21 -44.15
C GLU A 214 13.84 20.78 -43.19
N PRO A 215 13.77 22.12 -43.02
CA PRO A 215 12.87 22.74 -42.04
C PRO A 215 11.40 22.45 -42.33
N VAL A 216 11.04 22.37 -43.62
CA VAL A 216 9.68 22.03 -44.07
C VAL A 216 9.27 20.61 -43.63
N SER A 217 10.19 19.65 -43.75
CA SER A 217 9.95 18.26 -43.38
C SER A 217 9.81 18.10 -41.86
N ILE A 218 10.57 18.87 -41.08
CA ILE A 218 10.46 18.93 -39.62
C ILE A 218 9.12 19.53 -39.18
N LEU A 219 8.66 20.62 -39.81
CA LEU A 219 7.36 21.22 -39.50
C LEU A 219 6.19 20.27 -39.83
N LYS A 220 6.28 19.53 -40.95
CA LYS A 220 5.30 18.47 -41.27
C LYS A 220 5.28 17.36 -40.23
N LEU A 221 6.44 16.99 -39.69
CA LEU A 221 6.56 16.00 -38.63
C LEU A 221 5.94 16.49 -37.32
N ILE A 222 6.30 17.71 -36.88
CA ILE A 222 5.74 18.35 -35.67
C ILE A 222 4.22 18.43 -35.76
N ARG A 223 3.69 18.84 -36.91
CA ARG A 223 2.24 18.90 -37.15
C ARG A 223 1.56 17.55 -36.92
N LYS A 224 2.13 16.47 -37.48
CA LYS A 224 1.59 15.11 -37.28
C LYS A 224 1.69 14.67 -35.81
N ILE A 225 2.80 14.96 -35.15
CA ILE A 225 2.99 14.65 -33.73
C ILE A 225 1.91 15.33 -32.89
N ILE A 226 1.64 16.62 -33.13
CA ILE A 226 0.60 17.38 -32.41
C ILE A 226 -0.78 16.78 -32.66
N LEU A 227 -1.12 16.47 -33.92
CA LEU A 227 -2.40 15.86 -34.26
C LEU A 227 -2.61 14.50 -33.57
N TYR A 228 -1.66 13.58 -33.72
CA TYR A 228 -1.77 12.24 -33.13
C TYR A 228 -1.72 12.28 -31.60
N SER A 229 -0.92 13.17 -31.02
CA SER A 229 -0.93 13.40 -29.58
C SER A 229 -2.29 13.94 -29.12
N GLY A 230 -2.90 14.87 -29.86
CA GLY A 230 -4.23 15.41 -29.54
C GLY A 230 -5.31 14.32 -29.55
N ILE A 231 -5.28 13.45 -30.57
CA ILE A 231 -6.18 12.29 -30.67
C ILE A 231 -5.97 11.34 -29.47
N LEU A 232 -4.72 11.04 -29.10
CA LEU A 232 -4.42 10.19 -27.95
C LEU A 232 -4.97 10.76 -26.63
N HIS A 233 -4.88 12.07 -26.41
CA HIS A 233 -5.45 12.72 -25.22
C HIS A 233 -6.98 12.68 -25.20
N LEU A 234 -7.63 12.85 -26.36
CA LEU A 234 -9.09 12.69 -26.44
C LEU A 234 -9.51 11.25 -26.17
N CYS A 235 -8.85 10.28 -26.81
CA CYS A 235 -9.11 8.87 -26.58
C CYS A 235 -8.91 8.49 -25.10
N SER A 236 -7.86 9.00 -24.45
CA SER A 236 -7.63 8.74 -23.02
C SER A 236 -8.67 9.42 -22.13
N ALA A 237 -9.15 10.61 -22.47
CA ALA A 237 -10.24 11.28 -21.75
C ALA A 237 -11.53 10.44 -21.80
N PHE A 238 -11.91 9.98 -22.99
CA PHE A 238 -13.07 9.09 -23.17
C PHE A 238 -12.87 7.74 -22.46
N ALA A 239 -11.68 7.16 -22.54
CA ALA A 239 -11.37 5.91 -21.86
C ALA A 239 -11.46 6.06 -20.33
N LEU A 240 -10.92 7.14 -19.76
CA LEU A 240 -11.03 7.43 -18.33
C LEU A 240 -12.47 7.68 -17.89
N PHE A 241 -13.25 8.39 -18.70
CA PHE A 241 -14.67 8.59 -18.43
C PHE A 241 -15.45 7.27 -18.45
N ALA A 242 -15.24 6.44 -19.47
CA ALA A 242 -15.87 5.12 -19.58
C ALA A 242 -15.44 4.18 -18.45
N LEU A 243 -14.15 4.17 -18.10
CA LEU A 243 -13.64 3.40 -16.96
C LEU A 243 -14.28 3.88 -15.66
N MET A 244 -14.38 5.19 -15.44
CA MET A 244 -15.05 5.73 -14.26
C MET A 244 -16.50 5.24 -14.20
N GLU A 245 -17.30 5.46 -15.24
CA GLU A 245 -18.71 5.03 -15.24
C GLU A 245 -18.87 3.49 -15.10
N PHE A 246 -17.99 2.69 -15.73
CA PHE A 246 -18.01 1.22 -15.59
C PHE A 246 -17.66 0.76 -14.18
N TYR A 247 -16.60 1.32 -13.57
CA TYR A 247 -16.22 1.00 -12.19
C TYR A 247 -17.33 1.42 -11.23
N MET A 248 -17.89 2.62 -11.41
CA MET A 248 -18.98 3.12 -10.59
C MET A 248 -20.23 2.23 -10.73
N PHE A 249 -20.55 1.77 -11.93
CA PHE A 249 -21.65 0.82 -12.14
C PHE A 249 -21.45 -0.49 -11.35
N LYS A 250 -20.24 -1.06 -11.39
CA LYS A 250 -19.94 -2.31 -10.65
C LYS A 250 -20.09 -2.16 -9.13
N TYR A 251 -19.70 -1.01 -8.57
CA TYR A 251 -19.76 -0.79 -7.11
C TYR A 251 -21.12 -0.27 -6.63
N CYS A 252 -21.83 0.55 -7.42
CA CYS A 252 -23.14 1.10 -7.06
C CYS A 252 -24.27 0.06 -7.13
N TYR A 253 -24.19 -0.90 -8.07
CA TYR A 253 -25.25 -1.90 -8.30
C TYR A 253 -24.96 -3.27 -7.70
N SER A 254 -23.87 -3.41 -6.92
CA SER A 254 -23.69 -4.61 -6.11
C SER A 254 -24.71 -4.59 -4.96
N PRO A 255 -25.55 -5.65 -4.81
CA PRO A 255 -26.63 -5.68 -3.81
C PRO A 255 -26.12 -5.61 -2.36
N PHE A 256 -24.83 -5.80 -2.11
CA PHE A 256 -24.21 -5.73 -0.79
C PHE A 256 -24.00 -4.31 -0.23
N PHE A 257 -24.12 -3.24 -1.05
CA PHE A 257 -23.68 -1.89 -0.66
C PHE A 257 -24.78 -0.82 -0.62
N LEU A 258 -26.04 -1.21 -0.79
CA LEU A 258 -27.16 -0.29 -1.00
C LEU A 258 -27.57 0.60 0.19
N ASN A 259 -26.98 0.45 1.39
CA ASN A 259 -27.52 1.07 2.60
C ASN A 259 -26.54 1.86 3.49
N SER A 260 -25.32 2.18 3.03
CA SER A 260 -24.39 2.98 3.86
C SER A 260 -24.34 4.45 3.42
N ASP A 261 -24.48 5.37 4.37
CA ASP A 261 -24.29 6.82 4.14
C ASP A 261 -22.85 7.13 3.67
N ILE A 262 -21.88 6.26 4.00
CA ILE A 262 -20.50 6.30 3.50
C ILE A 262 -20.45 6.19 1.97
N LEU A 263 -21.24 5.31 1.34
CA LEU A 263 -21.21 5.16 -0.12
C LEU A 263 -21.75 6.39 -0.85
N LYS A 264 -22.79 7.04 -0.30
CA LYS A 264 -23.34 8.30 -0.83
C LYS A 264 -22.28 9.41 -0.87
N MET A 265 -21.26 9.34 -0.01
CA MET A 265 -20.13 10.28 0.01
C MET A 265 -18.98 9.83 -0.93
N ILE A 266 -18.57 8.57 -0.85
CA ILE A 266 -17.42 8.04 -1.59
C ILE A 266 -17.61 8.16 -3.10
N ILE A 267 -18.81 7.84 -3.60
CA ILE A 267 -19.13 7.85 -5.03
C ILE A 267 -18.90 9.24 -5.66
N PRO A 268 -19.59 10.30 -5.21
CA PRO A 268 -19.41 11.62 -5.80
C PRO A 268 -18.02 12.21 -5.50
N TYR A 269 -17.39 11.81 -4.39
CA TYR A 269 -16.00 12.14 -4.10
C TYR A 269 -15.02 11.58 -5.16
N ILE A 270 -15.13 10.28 -5.50
CA ILE A 270 -14.29 9.66 -6.54
C ILE A 270 -14.52 10.34 -7.89
N LYS A 271 -15.79 10.61 -8.24
CA LYS A 271 -16.14 11.32 -9.47
C LYS A 271 -15.50 12.71 -9.54
N ASN A 272 -15.51 13.46 -8.45
CA ASN A 272 -14.85 14.77 -8.42
C ASN A 272 -13.31 14.70 -8.35
N CYS A 273 -12.73 13.57 -7.96
CA CYS A 273 -11.28 13.35 -8.09
C CYS A 273 -10.88 13.15 -9.55
N THR A 274 -11.65 12.38 -10.32
CA THR A 274 -11.32 11.99 -11.70
C THR A 274 -11.74 13.02 -12.74
N PHE A 275 -12.87 13.72 -12.53
CA PHE A 275 -13.44 14.65 -13.51
C PHE A 275 -12.50 15.80 -13.92
N PRO A 276 -11.75 16.46 -13.02
CA PRO A 276 -10.78 17.49 -13.41
C PRO A 276 -9.71 16.96 -14.37
N MET A 277 -9.30 15.69 -14.19
CA MET A 277 -8.32 15.06 -15.08
C MET A 277 -8.92 14.77 -16.46
N ILE A 278 -10.16 14.29 -16.52
CA ILE A 278 -10.89 14.06 -17.78
C ILE A 278 -11.03 15.37 -18.55
N PHE A 279 -11.48 16.43 -17.87
CA PHE A 279 -11.64 17.75 -18.48
C PHE A 279 -10.31 18.32 -18.98
N PHE A 280 -9.25 18.19 -18.18
CA PHE A 280 -7.90 18.60 -18.55
C PHE A 280 -7.40 17.91 -19.83
N LEU A 281 -7.56 16.58 -19.93
CA LEU A 281 -7.17 15.82 -21.11
C LEU A 281 -8.00 16.20 -22.35
N LEU A 282 -9.30 16.43 -22.17
CA LEU A 282 -10.18 16.87 -23.24
C LEU A 282 -9.75 18.24 -23.77
N LEU A 283 -9.49 19.20 -22.87
CA LEU A 283 -9.05 20.54 -23.22
C LEU A 283 -7.71 20.53 -23.94
N ILE A 284 -6.72 19.76 -23.46
CA ILE A 284 -5.44 19.59 -24.15
C ILE A 284 -5.64 18.97 -25.54
N GLY A 285 -6.43 17.90 -25.63
CA GLY A 285 -6.73 17.25 -26.91
C GLY A 285 -7.32 18.22 -27.93
N LEU A 286 -8.30 19.03 -27.53
CA LEU A 286 -8.89 20.07 -28.37
C LEU A 286 -7.87 21.14 -28.75
N THR A 287 -7.07 21.65 -27.81
CA THR A 287 -6.06 22.68 -28.11
C THR A 287 -5.03 22.18 -29.13
N PHE A 288 -4.66 20.89 -29.10
CA PHE A 288 -3.75 20.30 -30.09
C PHE A 288 -4.38 20.18 -31.48
N ILE A 289 -5.65 19.81 -31.56
CA ILE A 289 -6.38 19.79 -32.83
C ILE A 289 -6.46 21.20 -33.42
N VAL A 290 -6.82 22.19 -32.60
CA VAL A 290 -6.88 23.61 -32.99
C VAL A 290 -5.51 24.10 -33.45
N LEU A 291 -4.45 23.82 -32.69
CA LEU A 291 -3.08 24.18 -33.06
C LEU A 291 -2.67 23.56 -34.41
N ASN A 292 -3.03 22.30 -34.65
CA ASN A 292 -2.80 21.62 -35.93
C ASN A 292 -3.54 22.27 -37.11
N MET A 293 -4.70 22.92 -36.89
CA MET A 293 -5.39 23.68 -37.94
C MET A 293 -4.65 24.99 -38.31
N PHE A 294 -3.94 25.63 -37.38
CA PHE A 294 -3.20 26.87 -37.62
C PHE A 294 -1.77 26.67 -38.16
N LEU A 295 -1.14 25.53 -37.88
CA LEU A 295 0.20 25.16 -38.34
C LEU A 295 0.43 25.24 -39.88
N PRO A 296 -0.54 24.89 -40.75
CA PRO A 296 -0.42 25.08 -42.21
C PRO A 296 -0.22 26.54 -42.63
N GLY A 297 -0.82 27.50 -41.91
CA GLY A 297 -0.64 28.93 -42.17
C GLY A 297 0.79 29.39 -41.89
N LEU A 298 1.35 28.95 -40.76
CA LEU A 298 2.76 29.17 -40.42
C LEU A 298 3.71 28.52 -41.44
N TYR A 299 3.39 27.31 -41.91
CA TYR A 299 4.16 26.63 -42.95
C TYR A 299 4.25 27.45 -44.25
N LYS A 300 3.12 28.01 -44.71
CA LYS A 300 3.07 28.82 -45.93
C LYS A 300 3.89 30.11 -45.76
N TYR A 301 3.79 30.75 -44.61
CA TYR A 301 4.55 31.96 -44.29
C TYR A 301 6.07 31.73 -44.23
N ILE A 302 6.51 30.72 -43.48
CA ILE A 302 7.94 30.38 -43.34
C ILE A 302 8.53 29.96 -44.69
N GLY A 303 7.78 29.22 -45.51
CA GLY A 303 8.20 28.83 -46.85
C GLY A 303 8.49 30.02 -47.77
N ILE A 304 7.63 31.05 -47.73
CA ILE A 304 7.81 32.30 -48.49
C ILE A 304 9.05 33.06 -48.00
N CYS A 305 9.23 33.21 -46.68
CA CYS A 305 10.42 33.85 -46.12
C CYS A 305 11.72 33.10 -46.47
N ALA A 306 11.73 31.77 -46.36
CA ALA A 306 12.90 30.95 -46.66
C ALA A 306 13.28 31.01 -48.15
N PHE A 307 12.30 31.05 -49.05
CA PHE A 307 12.55 31.15 -50.49
C PHE A 307 13.18 32.51 -50.85
N LYS A 308 12.73 33.60 -50.23
CA LYS A 308 13.26 34.96 -50.42
C LYS A 308 14.75 35.07 -50.04
N TYR A 309 15.21 34.29 -49.06
CA TYR A 309 16.61 34.29 -48.59
C TYR A 309 17.51 33.27 -49.29
N ARG A 310 16.95 32.27 -49.99
CA ARG A 310 17.73 31.17 -50.60
C ARG A 310 18.56 31.61 -51.81
N GLY A 311 18.15 32.65 -52.53
CA GLY A 311 18.80 33.12 -53.75
C GLY A 311 20.19 33.75 -53.57
N LYS A 312 20.61 34.09 -52.33
CA LYS A 312 21.82 34.91 -52.08
C LYS A 312 23.08 34.14 -51.62
N LEU A 313 23.05 32.81 -51.43
CA LEU A 313 24.01 32.16 -50.53
C LEU A 313 24.55 30.78 -50.96
N ASN A 314 24.66 30.50 -52.27
CA ASN A 314 24.81 29.11 -52.73
C ASN A 314 26.17 28.43 -52.45
N ASN A 315 27.30 29.15 -52.36
CA ASN A 315 28.63 28.51 -52.24
C ASN A 315 29.21 28.42 -50.80
N ARG A 316 28.74 29.22 -49.82
CA ARG A 316 29.18 29.11 -48.40
C ARG A 316 28.44 28.03 -47.59
N PHE A 317 27.49 27.32 -48.20
CA PHE A 317 26.55 26.45 -47.49
C PHE A 317 27.08 25.04 -47.19
N ILE A 318 28.01 24.51 -47.99
CA ILE A 318 28.49 23.12 -47.84
C ILE A 318 29.34 22.95 -46.56
N MET A 319 30.30 23.86 -46.31
CA MET A 319 31.08 23.88 -45.05
C MET A 319 30.19 24.14 -43.82
N LYS A 320 29.21 25.06 -43.92
CA LYS A 320 28.23 25.30 -42.85
C LYS A 320 27.35 24.08 -42.56
N LYS A 321 27.00 23.27 -43.57
CA LYS A 321 26.18 22.06 -43.37
C LYS A 321 26.91 20.96 -42.59
N ASN A 322 28.21 20.77 -42.86
CA ASN A 322 29.02 19.84 -42.08
C ASN A 322 29.28 20.35 -40.66
N PHE A 323 29.48 21.66 -40.49
CA PHE A 323 29.60 22.29 -39.17
C PHE A 323 28.31 22.17 -38.33
N VAL A 324 27.15 22.40 -38.92
CA VAL A 324 25.84 22.21 -38.26
C VAL A 324 25.61 20.74 -37.89
N LYS A 325 25.98 19.81 -38.77
CA LYS A 325 25.94 18.38 -38.45
C LYS A 325 26.85 18.04 -37.27
N PHE A 326 28.07 18.54 -37.27
CA PHE A 326 29.04 18.32 -36.19
C PHE A 326 28.50 18.84 -34.85
N PHE A 327 27.94 20.06 -34.83
CA PHE A 327 27.33 20.63 -33.63
C PHE A 327 26.11 19.83 -33.15
N LEU A 328 25.24 19.39 -34.07
CA LEU A 328 24.09 18.54 -33.74
C LEU A 328 24.52 17.17 -33.22
N THR A 329 25.58 16.57 -33.76
CA THR A 329 26.11 15.30 -33.25
C THR A 329 26.72 15.44 -31.87
N ILE A 330 27.44 16.53 -31.59
CA ILE A 330 27.95 16.83 -30.24
C ILE A 330 26.79 17.07 -29.27
N SER A 331 25.80 17.86 -29.67
CA SER A 331 24.60 18.09 -28.85
C SER A 331 23.87 16.79 -28.53
N LEU A 332 23.74 15.88 -29.51
CA LEU A 332 23.15 14.56 -29.29
C LEU A 332 23.98 13.71 -28.32
N LEU A 333 25.32 13.75 -28.41
CA LEU A 333 26.21 13.07 -27.46
C LEU A 333 26.06 13.63 -26.04
N ILE A 334 25.99 14.95 -25.88
CA ILE A 334 25.77 15.61 -24.58
C ILE A 334 24.40 15.22 -24.00
N ILE A 335 23.34 15.28 -24.82
CA ILE A 335 21.99 14.87 -24.40
C ILE A 335 21.96 13.40 -24.01
N PHE A 336 22.69 12.54 -24.74
CA PHE A 336 22.79 11.11 -24.45
C PHE A 336 23.58 10.80 -23.17
N LEU A 337 24.67 11.52 -22.91
CA LEU A 337 25.42 11.38 -21.65
C LEU A 337 24.61 11.89 -20.46
N TYR A 338 23.96 13.05 -20.62
CA TYR A 338 23.04 13.60 -19.63
C TYR A 338 21.85 12.67 -19.38
N SER A 339 21.33 12.02 -20.41
CA SER A 339 20.25 11.04 -20.28
C SER A 339 20.67 9.79 -19.54
N GLY A 340 21.82 9.22 -19.86
CA GLY A 340 22.36 8.08 -19.15
C GLY A 340 22.54 8.37 -17.66
N SER A 341 23.11 9.54 -17.32
CA SER A 341 23.27 9.98 -15.93
C SER A 341 21.92 10.16 -15.22
N THR A 342 20.97 10.85 -15.86
CA THR A 342 19.64 11.11 -15.29
C THR A 342 18.85 9.81 -15.08
N VAL A 343 18.87 8.90 -16.06
CA VAL A 343 18.22 7.59 -15.98
C VAL A 343 18.86 6.75 -14.86
N ASN A 344 20.18 6.78 -14.70
CA ASN A 344 20.87 6.07 -13.61
C ASN A 344 20.50 6.62 -12.23
N GLN A 345 20.44 7.95 -12.07
CA GLN A 345 19.97 8.58 -10.82
C GLN A 345 18.53 8.18 -10.50
N ILE A 346 17.67 8.15 -11.52
CA ILE A 346 16.29 7.71 -11.40
C ILE A 346 16.20 6.23 -11.04
N TYR A 347 16.99 5.38 -11.69
CA TYR A 347 17.03 3.94 -11.42
C TYR A 347 17.39 3.67 -9.97
N ARG A 348 18.46 4.29 -9.46
CA ARG A 348 18.84 4.20 -8.04
C ARG A 348 17.73 4.67 -7.11
N ARG A 349 17.03 5.73 -7.50
CA ARG A 349 15.87 6.22 -6.74
C ARG A 349 14.74 5.19 -6.72
N LEU A 350 14.38 4.63 -7.86
CA LEU A 350 13.34 3.62 -8.01
C LEU A 350 13.69 2.29 -7.33
N GLU A 351 14.95 1.85 -7.36
CA GLU A 351 15.41 0.65 -6.66
C GLU A 351 15.24 0.79 -5.13
N SER A 352 15.46 2.00 -4.60
CA SER A 352 15.14 2.34 -3.20
C SER A 352 13.63 2.35 -2.88
N ASP A 353 12.75 2.22 -3.88
CA ASP A 353 11.29 2.18 -3.72
C ASP A 353 10.75 0.79 -3.34
N TYR A 354 11.62 -0.19 -3.09
CA TYR A 354 11.23 -1.59 -2.90
C TYR A 354 10.31 -2.07 -4.02
N LEU A 355 10.53 -1.60 -5.26
CA LEU A 355 9.74 -1.94 -6.46
C LEU A 355 9.53 -3.44 -6.63
N SER A 356 10.50 -4.26 -6.20
CA SER A 356 10.42 -5.72 -6.24
C SER A 356 9.22 -6.26 -5.48
N LEU A 357 8.86 -5.71 -4.32
CA LEU A 357 7.80 -6.26 -3.48
C LEU A 357 6.38 -6.12 -4.10
N PRO A 358 5.94 -4.93 -4.57
CA PRO A 358 4.67 -4.81 -5.27
C PRO A 358 4.71 -5.37 -6.71
N LEU A 359 5.83 -5.31 -7.46
CA LEU A 359 5.87 -5.91 -8.82
C LEU A 359 5.84 -7.45 -8.79
N THR A 360 6.57 -8.10 -7.88
CA THR A 360 6.57 -9.57 -7.78
C THR A 360 5.21 -10.12 -7.36
N ARG A 361 4.38 -9.31 -6.70
CA ARG A 361 3.01 -9.68 -6.32
C ARG A 361 1.95 -9.24 -7.35
N ALA A 362 2.15 -8.14 -8.07
CA ALA A 362 1.30 -7.77 -9.21
C ALA A 362 1.35 -8.82 -10.34
N ASN A 363 2.51 -9.45 -10.53
CA ASN A 363 2.68 -10.59 -11.45
C ASN A 363 2.10 -11.92 -10.90
N LYS A 364 1.62 -11.95 -9.64
CA LYS A 364 0.86 -13.05 -9.04
C LYS A 364 -0.64 -12.76 -8.99
N ALA A 365 -1.15 -11.94 -9.91
CA ALA A 365 -2.59 -11.75 -10.05
C ALA A 365 -3.25 -13.08 -10.44
N GLU A 366 -4.32 -13.43 -9.72
CA GLU A 366 -5.18 -14.61 -9.87
C GLU A 366 -4.71 -15.91 -9.19
N THR A 367 -4.58 -15.86 -7.87
CA THR A 367 -5.47 -16.69 -7.04
C THR A 367 -6.15 -15.80 -6.03
N PHE A 368 -7.25 -15.18 -6.46
CA PHE A 368 -8.32 -14.79 -5.54
C PHE A 368 -8.93 -16.10 -5.01
N VAL A 369 -8.22 -16.77 -4.11
CA VAL A 369 -8.91 -17.52 -3.07
C VAL A 369 -9.44 -16.40 -2.19
N GLN A 370 -10.68 -16.00 -2.45
CA GLN A 370 -11.50 -15.51 -1.36
C GLN A 370 -11.48 -16.68 -0.38
N ALA A 371 -10.57 -16.63 0.59
CA ALA A 371 -10.85 -17.23 1.86
C ALA A 371 -12.13 -16.51 2.24
N ILE A 372 -13.26 -17.18 1.99
CA ILE A 372 -14.45 -16.96 2.76
C ILE A 372 -13.89 -16.98 4.16
N SER A 373 -13.90 -15.81 4.79
CA SER A 373 -13.79 -15.70 6.23
C SER A 373 -15.02 -16.43 6.75
N ASP A 374 -14.98 -17.76 6.70
CA ASP A 374 -15.65 -18.56 7.68
C ASP A 374 -15.05 -18.04 8.99
N GLU A 375 -15.94 -17.50 9.81
CA GLU A 375 -15.63 -17.05 11.15
C GLU A 375 -14.75 -18.12 11.81
N ASN A 376 -13.55 -17.69 12.23
CA ASN A 376 -12.49 -18.50 12.85
C ASN A 376 -11.70 -19.35 11.86
N GLU A 377 -10.42 -19.02 11.60
CA GLU A 377 -9.31 -19.98 11.52
C GLU A 377 -7.97 -19.26 11.31
N PHE A 378 -7.51 -18.49 12.30
CA PHE A 378 -6.11 -18.64 12.69
C PHE A 378 -6.10 -19.90 13.55
N ILE A 379 -5.90 -21.08 12.94
CA ILE A 379 -5.79 -22.32 13.72
C ILE A 379 -4.50 -22.23 14.53
N TYR A 380 -4.57 -21.81 15.79
CA TYR A 380 -3.52 -22.09 16.74
C TYR A 380 -3.73 -23.53 17.19
N SER A 381 -2.84 -24.43 16.76
CA SER A 381 -2.93 -25.83 17.16
C SER A 381 -1.71 -26.25 17.98
N LEU A 382 -1.97 -26.92 19.10
CA LEU A 382 -0.93 -27.52 19.93
C LEU A 382 -0.95 -29.02 19.66
N SER A 383 0.17 -29.56 19.17
CA SER A 383 0.37 -30.99 18.95
C SER A 383 1.30 -31.53 20.03
N VAL A 384 0.77 -32.29 20.97
CA VAL A 384 1.58 -32.95 22.01
C VAL A 384 1.90 -34.36 21.55
N LYS A 385 3.19 -34.70 21.44
CA LYS A 385 3.68 -36.04 21.11
C LYS A 385 4.31 -36.66 22.33
N VAL A 386 3.85 -37.83 22.74
CA VAL A 386 4.36 -38.55 23.91
C VAL A 386 5.17 -39.76 23.46
N ILE A 387 6.43 -39.84 23.89
CA ILE A 387 7.35 -40.93 23.53
C ILE A 387 8.00 -41.54 24.78
N CYS A 388 8.43 -42.79 24.68
CA CYS A 388 9.27 -43.41 25.72
C CYS A 388 10.72 -42.93 25.56
N ARG A 389 11.33 -42.44 26.63
CA ARG A 389 12.72 -41.92 26.62
C ARG A 389 13.75 -42.98 26.23
N ASN A 390 13.53 -44.24 26.63
CA ASN A 390 14.47 -45.34 26.44
C ASN A 390 14.42 -45.94 25.02
N THR A 391 13.23 -46.00 24.41
CA THR A 391 13.01 -46.70 23.13
C THR A 391 12.66 -45.77 21.97
N GLY A 392 12.33 -44.50 22.23
CA GLY A 392 11.89 -43.53 21.23
C GLY A 392 10.53 -43.84 20.59
N HIS A 393 9.88 -44.93 21.00
CA HIS A 393 8.58 -45.35 20.46
C HIS A 393 7.43 -44.50 21.01
N PRO A 394 6.37 -44.27 20.21
CA PRO A 394 5.21 -43.49 20.62
C PRO A 394 4.41 -44.21 21.71
N VAL A 395 3.91 -43.44 22.69
CA VAL A 395 3.10 -43.98 23.79
C VAL A 395 1.63 -43.63 23.59
N GLN A 396 0.84 -44.66 23.32
CA GLN A 396 -0.58 -44.55 23.01
C GLN A 396 -1.44 -44.53 24.29
N GLY A 397 -2.61 -43.92 24.19
CA GLY A 397 -3.65 -44.03 25.20
C GLY A 397 -3.50 -43.15 26.44
N ILE A 398 -2.61 -42.17 26.44
CA ILE A 398 -2.38 -41.24 27.55
C ILE A 398 -3.34 -40.06 27.45
N PHE A 399 -3.97 -39.69 28.56
CA PHE A 399 -4.81 -38.51 28.64
C PHE A 399 -3.98 -37.26 28.93
N VAL A 400 -3.97 -36.34 27.97
CA VAL A 400 -3.31 -35.04 28.06
C VAL A 400 -4.38 -33.99 28.33
N ASN A 401 -4.18 -33.17 29.34
CA ASN A 401 -5.03 -32.05 29.72
C ASN A 401 -4.33 -30.72 29.40
N VAL A 402 -5.06 -29.76 28.83
CA VAL A 402 -4.56 -28.40 28.56
C VAL A 402 -5.45 -27.40 29.29
N SER A 403 -4.85 -26.51 30.06
CA SER A 403 -5.55 -25.49 30.86
C SER A 403 -4.93 -24.10 30.70
N ASP A 404 -5.76 -23.07 30.78
CA ASP A 404 -5.34 -21.67 30.68
C ASP A 404 -4.86 -21.19 32.05
N GLN A 405 -3.77 -20.41 32.09
CA GLN A 405 -3.27 -19.86 33.35
C GLN A 405 -4.17 -18.77 33.97
N ILE A 406 -5.17 -18.29 33.24
CA ILE A 406 -6.11 -17.26 33.71
C ILE A 406 -7.43 -17.95 34.04
N GLU A 407 -7.63 -18.33 35.31
CA GLU A 407 -8.95 -18.68 35.85
C GLU A 407 -9.83 -17.42 35.85
N ILE A 408 -10.34 -17.02 34.70
CA ILE A 408 -11.58 -16.24 34.63
C ILE A 408 -12.70 -17.27 34.52
N GLN A 409 -13.44 -17.41 35.62
CA GLN A 409 -14.67 -18.18 35.67
C GLN A 409 -15.56 -17.80 34.48
N ASN A 410 -16.04 -18.84 33.78
CA ASN A 410 -16.93 -18.83 32.61
C ASN A 410 -16.23 -18.84 31.24
N LEU A 411 -15.89 -20.03 30.75
CA LEU A 411 -16.22 -20.50 29.39
C LEU A 411 -15.76 -21.96 29.22
N SER A 412 -16.65 -22.90 29.54
CA SER A 412 -16.57 -24.31 29.13
C SER A 412 -16.77 -24.43 27.61
N LYS A 413 -15.77 -24.05 26.81
CA LYS A 413 -15.85 -24.17 25.34
C LYS A 413 -14.85 -25.14 24.72
N TYR A 414 -13.95 -25.73 25.50
CA TYR A 414 -12.97 -26.69 25.01
C TYR A 414 -13.04 -28.00 25.81
N ASP A 415 -12.97 -29.11 25.09
CA ASP A 415 -12.78 -30.45 25.65
C ASP A 415 -11.31 -30.53 26.09
N ASN A 416 -11.04 -30.15 27.34
CA ASN A 416 -9.68 -29.86 27.84
C ASN A 416 -8.79 -31.10 27.94
N SER A 417 -9.36 -32.31 27.92
CA SER A 417 -8.62 -33.57 28.00
C SER A 417 -8.83 -34.46 26.78
N ARG A 418 -7.74 -34.92 26.15
CA ARG A 418 -7.79 -35.84 25.00
C ARG A 418 -6.77 -36.98 25.13
N LYS A 419 -7.08 -38.12 24.54
CA LYS A 419 -6.27 -39.35 24.56
C LYS A 419 -5.29 -39.39 23.38
N THR A 420 -4.03 -39.80 23.59
CA THR A 420 -3.04 -39.96 22.51
C THR A 420 -3.43 -41.11 21.56
N ASN A 421 -3.25 -40.87 20.26
CA ASN A 421 -3.55 -41.83 19.19
C ASN A 421 -2.43 -42.88 19.01
N GLU A 422 -2.52 -43.70 17.95
CA GLU A 422 -1.57 -44.77 17.67
C GLU A 422 -0.11 -44.29 17.45
N ASP A 423 0.05 -43.04 17.01
CA ASP A 423 1.35 -42.39 16.83
C ASP A 423 1.83 -41.65 18.10
N GLY A 424 1.12 -41.80 19.23
CA GLY A 424 1.41 -41.12 20.48
C GLY A 424 1.15 -39.61 20.43
N ILE A 425 0.32 -39.15 19.49
CA ILE A 425 0.05 -37.73 19.23
C ILE A 425 -1.35 -37.37 19.67
N VAL A 426 -1.50 -36.17 20.24
CA VAL A 426 -2.78 -35.53 20.50
C VAL A 426 -2.73 -34.08 20.03
N LYS A 427 -3.81 -33.60 19.41
CA LYS A 427 -3.91 -32.24 18.87
C LYS A 427 -5.05 -31.47 19.53
N PHE A 428 -4.75 -30.25 19.95
CA PHE A 428 -5.69 -29.28 20.50
C PHE A 428 -5.81 -28.10 19.56
N LYS A 429 -7.03 -27.58 19.35
CA LYS A 429 -7.26 -26.27 18.73
C LYS A 429 -7.45 -25.29 19.89
N LEU A 430 -6.58 -24.30 19.97
CA LEU A 430 -6.50 -23.31 21.05
C LEU A 430 -6.50 -21.90 20.46
N ASP A 431 -6.52 -20.89 21.31
CA ASP A 431 -6.33 -19.49 20.93
C ASP A 431 -4.89 -19.05 21.23
N LYS A 432 -4.59 -17.76 21.03
CA LYS A 432 -3.31 -17.16 21.41
C LYS A 432 -3.25 -17.01 22.93
N GLY A 433 -2.30 -17.66 23.59
CA GLY A 433 -2.22 -17.62 25.06
C GLY A 433 -1.12 -18.51 25.63
N ILE A 434 -0.99 -18.47 26.97
CA ILE A 434 -0.09 -19.34 27.73
C ILE A 434 -0.92 -20.49 28.32
N TYR A 435 -0.55 -21.70 27.94
CA TYR A 435 -1.26 -22.93 28.30
C TYR A 435 -0.38 -23.83 29.15
N LYS A 436 -1.00 -24.49 30.12
CA LYS A 436 -0.39 -25.52 30.97
C LYS A 436 -0.83 -26.90 30.50
N ILE A 437 0.14 -27.76 30.20
CA ILE A 437 -0.06 -29.15 29.78
C ILE A 437 0.21 -30.07 30.97
N ASP A 438 -0.81 -30.85 31.35
CA ASP A 438 -0.75 -31.84 32.43
C ASP A 438 -1.12 -33.22 31.89
N LEU A 439 -0.52 -34.29 32.42
CA LEU A 439 -0.96 -35.67 32.16
C LEU A 439 -1.84 -36.15 33.32
N LEU A 440 -3.01 -36.71 33.02
CA LEU A 440 -3.96 -37.13 34.06
C LEU A 440 -3.47 -38.39 34.80
N SER A 441 -3.38 -38.30 36.13
CA SER A 441 -2.87 -39.36 37.01
C SER A 441 -3.80 -40.57 37.14
N LEU A 442 -5.12 -40.35 37.08
CA LEU A 442 -6.16 -41.37 37.33
C LEU A 442 -6.17 -42.53 36.32
N SER A 443 -5.46 -42.39 35.20
CA SER A 443 -5.39 -43.39 34.11
C SER A 443 -3.99 -43.50 33.51
N PHE A 444 -2.96 -43.12 34.28
CA PHE A 444 -1.58 -43.13 33.80
C PHE A 444 -0.97 -44.53 33.88
N PRO A 445 -0.27 -45.05 32.84
CA PRO A 445 0.29 -46.39 32.87
C PRO A 445 1.35 -46.54 33.98
N GLU A 446 1.19 -47.53 34.86
CA GLU A 446 2.09 -47.78 36.01
C GLU A 446 3.57 -47.96 35.62
N LYS A 447 3.82 -48.40 34.38
CA LYS A 447 5.17 -48.59 33.81
C LYS A 447 5.96 -47.29 33.59
N TYR A 448 5.34 -46.12 33.69
CA TYR A 448 5.99 -44.82 33.48
C TYR A 448 5.84 -43.92 34.70
N LYS A 449 6.86 -43.10 34.97
CA LYS A 449 6.76 -42.02 35.96
C LYS A 449 5.96 -40.85 35.38
N LEU A 450 5.06 -40.28 36.17
CA LEU A 450 4.30 -39.10 35.78
C LEU A 450 5.22 -37.87 35.74
N PRO A 451 5.37 -37.19 34.58
CA PRO A 451 6.23 -36.02 34.46
C PRO A 451 5.58 -34.75 35.05
N PRO A 452 6.39 -33.72 35.37
CA PRO A 452 5.87 -32.42 35.76
C PRO A 452 5.17 -31.70 34.60
N SER A 453 4.28 -30.77 34.93
CA SER A 453 3.53 -29.95 33.98
C SER A 453 4.43 -29.04 33.14
N VAL A 454 4.07 -28.84 31.87
CA VAL A 454 4.83 -27.99 30.93
C VAL A 454 4.01 -26.78 30.51
N LEU A 455 4.63 -25.59 30.50
CA LEU A 455 4.02 -24.34 30.03
C LEU A 455 4.40 -24.06 28.58
N VAL A 456 3.43 -23.65 27.77
CA VAL A 456 3.59 -23.37 26.35
C VAL A 456 2.95 -22.04 26.01
N ASP A 457 3.72 -21.14 25.43
CA ASP A 457 3.27 -19.81 25.02
C ASP A 457 3.05 -19.77 23.49
N ILE A 458 1.79 -19.66 23.10
CA ILE A 458 1.36 -19.66 21.70
C ILE A 458 1.24 -18.21 21.21
N LYS A 459 2.28 -17.69 20.55
CA LYS A 459 2.32 -16.30 20.06
C LYS A 459 1.93 -16.11 18.60
N ASN A 460 2.20 -17.12 17.77
CA ASN A 460 2.10 -17.06 16.31
C ASN A 460 1.13 -18.14 15.78
N PRO A 461 0.38 -17.87 14.70
CA PRO A 461 -0.51 -18.84 14.09
C PRO A 461 0.26 -20.02 13.46
N GLY A 462 -0.27 -21.24 13.59
CA GLY A 462 0.36 -22.48 13.12
C GLY A 462 0.28 -23.62 14.15
N THR A 463 0.90 -24.76 13.83
CA THR A 463 0.99 -25.90 14.76
C THR A 463 2.29 -25.82 15.56
N ILE A 464 2.17 -25.66 16.87
CA ILE A 464 3.30 -25.80 17.81
C ILE A 464 3.32 -27.25 18.29
N SER A 465 4.44 -27.94 18.06
CA SER A 465 4.63 -29.33 18.46
C SER A 465 5.49 -29.41 19.72
N VAL A 466 4.96 -30.04 20.77
CA VAL A 466 5.67 -30.26 22.04
C VAL A 466 5.84 -31.76 22.24
N GLN A 467 7.07 -32.18 22.47
CA GLN A 467 7.40 -33.58 22.74
C GLN A 467 7.58 -33.79 24.24
N LEU A 468 6.81 -34.70 24.81
CA LEU A 468 6.92 -35.14 26.20
C LEU A 468 7.57 -36.53 26.23
N GLU A 469 8.66 -36.64 26.96
CA GLU A 469 9.41 -37.90 27.11
C GLU A 469 9.09 -38.53 28.45
N LEU A 470 8.67 -39.79 28.42
CA LEU A 470 8.33 -40.56 29.62
C LEU A 470 9.46 -41.47 30.04
N GLU A 471 9.77 -41.46 31.34
CA GLU A 471 10.72 -42.37 31.97
C GLU A 471 10.01 -43.62 32.49
N GLU A 472 10.60 -44.80 32.28
CA GLU A 472 10.09 -46.05 32.83
C GLU A 472 10.31 -46.12 34.35
N SER A 473 9.29 -46.59 35.08
CA SER A 473 9.37 -46.79 36.54
C SER A 473 10.29 -47.98 36.85
N GLN A 474 11.32 -47.78 37.66
CA GLN A 474 12.31 -48.81 38.02
C GLN A 474 11.76 -49.99 38.86
N GLU A 475 10.46 -50.02 39.19
CA GLU A 475 9.88 -51.11 39.97
C GLU A 475 9.64 -52.42 39.18
N MET A 476 9.73 -52.39 37.84
CA MET A 476 9.68 -53.61 37.01
C MET A 476 11.07 -54.14 36.59
N SER A 477 12.16 -53.40 36.80
CA SER A 477 13.53 -53.88 36.51
C SER A 477 14.06 -54.89 37.54
N CYS A 478 13.39 -55.08 38.68
CA CYS A 478 13.78 -56.10 39.67
C CYS A 478 13.17 -57.50 39.43
N PHE A 479 12.23 -57.67 38.48
CA PHE A 479 11.60 -58.98 38.22
C PHE A 479 12.18 -59.76 37.02
N TYR A 480 13.04 -59.13 36.19
CA TYR A 480 13.66 -59.80 35.03
C TYR A 480 15.14 -60.20 35.24
N SER A 481 15.68 -60.06 36.45
CA SER A 481 17.01 -60.58 36.81
C SER A 481 16.99 -61.98 37.45
N MET A 482 15.83 -62.65 37.49
CA MET A 482 15.73 -64.07 37.87
C MET A 482 14.79 -64.80 36.91
N LYS A 483 15.27 -65.06 35.69
CA LYS A 483 14.97 -66.29 34.95
C LYS A 483 15.97 -66.52 33.83
#